data_AF-A0A643CF05-F1
#
_entry.id   AF-A0A643CF05-F1
#
_cell.length_a   1.000
_cell.length_b   1.000
_cell.length_c   1.000
_cell.angle_alpha   90.00
_cell.angle_beta   90.00
_cell.angle_gamma   90.00
#
_symmetry.space_group_name_H-M   'P 1'
#
loop_
_entity.id
_entity.type
_entity.pdbx_description
1 polymer ?
#
loop_
_entity_poly.entity_id
_entity_poly.type
_entity_poly.pdbx_seq_one_letter_code
_entity_poly.pdbx_strand_id
1 'polypeptide(L)' 'MAAALAILAAMLLPCWGAFPQFKKGSTKTNGARCSHHSECYSDCCLINLDHGGAFCVPRARITMMCLP' A
#
# COMPACT_ATOMS: atom_id res chain seq x y z
N MET A 1 -8.22 -13.05 44.88
CA MET A 1 -8.43 -13.79 43.62
C MET A 1 -8.70 -12.85 42.44
N ALA A 2 -9.57 -11.84 42.56
CA ALA A 2 -9.86 -10.90 41.48
C ALA A 2 -8.68 -10.01 41.05
N ALA A 3 -7.85 -9.56 42.01
CA ALA A 3 -6.71 -8.69 41.70
C ALA A 3 -5.61 -9.37 40.87
N ALA A 4 -5.39 -10.68 41.07
CA ALA A 4 -4.39 -11.44 40.30
C ALA A 4 -4.79 -11.59 38.82
N LEU A 5 -6.09 -11.77 38.55
CA LEU A 5 -6.64 -11.86 37.20
C LEU A 5 -6.55 -10.52 36.45
N ALA A 6 -6.75 -9.40 37.15
CA ALA A 6 -6.64 -8.07 36.56
C ALA A 6 -5.20 -7.73 36.11
N ILE A 7 -4.20 -8.14 36.89
CA ILE A 7 -2.78 -7.93 36.55
C ILE A 7 -2.36 -8.80 35.35
N LEU A 8 -2.86 -10.04 35.27
CA LEU A 8 -2.65 -10.93 34.12
C LEU A 8 -3.23 -10.36 32.83
N ALA A 9 -4.44 -9.77 32.88
CA ALA A 9 -5.04 -9.11 31.73
C ALA A 9 -4.22 -7.87 31.30
N ALA A 10 -3.78 -7.03 32.24
CA ALA A 10 -3.00 -5.84 31.96
C ALA A 10 -1.63 -6.14 31.31
N MET A 11 -0.99 -7.26 31.68
CA MET A 11 0.28 -7.72 31.09
C MET A 11 0.13 -8.24 29.65
N LEU A 12 -1.06 -8.73 29.27
CA LEU A 12 -1.34 -9.26 27.93
C LEU A 12 -1.83 -8.17 26.94
N LEU A 13 -2.32 -7.04 27.44
CA LEU A 13 -2.84 -5.94 26.63
C LEU A 13 -1.81 -5.04 25.90
N PRO A 14 -0.51 -4.93 26.25
CA PRO A 14 0.34 -3.90 25.64
C PRO A 14 0.83 -4.28 24.25
N CYS A 15 0.65 -5.52 23.80
CA CYS A 15 1.09 -5.96 22.47
C CYS A 15 0.15 -5.56 21.32
N TRP A 16 -1.04 -5.02 21.59
CA TRP A 16 -2.00 -4.68 20.52
C TRP A 16 -1.95 -3.21 20.08
N GLY A 17 -1.22 -2.35 20.81
CA GLY A 17 -1.40 -0.89 20.72
C GLY A 17 -0.56 -0.13 19.69
N ALA A 18 0.43 -0.76 19.05
CA ALA A 18 1.33 -0.06 18.13
C ALA A 18 1.51 -0.82 16.82
N PHE A 19 0.40 -1.19 16.18
CA PHE A 19 0.44 -1.33 14.73
C PHE A 19 0.64 0.08 14.17
N PRO A 20 1.77 0.39 13.50
CA PRO A 20 1.82 1.61 12.72
C PRO A 20 0.68 1.49 11.72
N GLN A 21 -0.35 2.31 11.89
CA GLN A 21 -1.31 2.65 10.86
C GLN A 21 -0.50 3.34 9.76
N PHE A 22 0.26 2.54 9.00
CA PHE A 22 0.74 2.91 7.68
C PHE A 22 -0.53 3.33 6.98
N LYS A 23 -0.69 4.65 6.85
CA LYS A 23 -1.82 5.26 6.15
C LYS A 23 -1.91 4.50 4.84
N LYS A 24 -2.85 3.57 4.76
CA LYS A 24 -3.16 2.86 3.54
C LYS A 24 -3.96 3.87 2.74
N GLY A 25 -3.25 4.91 2.27
CA GLY A 25 -3.73 5.74 1.18
C GLY A 25 -4.13 4.74 0.13
N SER A 26 -5.40 4.79 -0.25
CA SER A 26 -6.01 3.84 -1.18
C SER A 26 -5.21 3.84 -2.47
N THR A 27 -4.22 2.96 -2.57
CA THR A 27 -3.37 2.87 -3.74
C THR A 27 -4.23 2.34 -4.88
N LYS A 28 -4.30 3.10 -5.96
CA LYS A 28 -5.04 2.78 -7.16
C LYS A 28 -4.46 1.53 -7.82
N THR A 29 -5.36 0.73 -8.38
CA THR A 29 -5.03 -0.47 -9.14
C THR A 29 -4.48 -0.12 -10.52
N ASN A 30 -3.86 -1.09 -11.18
CA ASN A 30 -3.40 -0.94 -12.57
C ASN A 30 -4.55 -0.49 -13.48
N GLY A 31 -4.27 0.38 -14.44
CA GLY A 31 -5.22 0.97 -15.39
C GLY A 31 -5.96 2.20 -14.87
N ALA A 32 -5.88 2.53 -13.58
CA ALA A 32 -6.46 3.77 -13.06
C ALA A 32 -5.60 4.99 -13.43
N ARG A 33 -6.24 6.13 -13.68
CA ARG A 33 -5.51 7.41 -13.89
C ARG A 33 -4.73 7.80 -12.64
N CYS A 34 -3.49 8.23 -12.83
CA CYS A 34 -2.61 8.70 -11.78
C CYS A 34 -1.92 10.00 -12.18
N SER A 35 -1.50 10.79 -11.19
CA SER A 35 -0.61 11.94 -11.40
C SER A 35 0.75 11.70 -10.75
N HIS A 36 0.77 10.96 -9.63
CA HIS A 36 1.98 10.62 -8.90
C HIS A 36 2.17 9.11 -8.71
N HIS A 37 3.43 8.67 -8.66
CA HIS A 37 3.80 7.26 -8.47
C HIS A 37 3.20 6.65 -7.21
N SER A 38 3.19 7.40 -6.10
CA SER A 38 2.64 6.96 -4.80
C SER A 38 1.13 6.76 -4.79
N GLU A 39 0.42 7.18 -5.85
CA GLU A 39 -1.00 6.87 -5.99
C GLU A 39 -1.22 5.41 -6.39
N CYS A 40 -0.25 4.75 -7.01
CA CYS A 40 -0.40 3.42 -7.57
C CYS A 40 0.09 2.33 -6.61
N TYR A 41 -0.59 1.18 -6.57
CA TYR A 41 -0.14 0.03 -5.77
C TYR A 41 1.24 -0.48 -6.19
N SER A 42 1.57 -0.31 -7.47
CA SER A 42 2.86 -0.67 -8.06
C SER A 42 3.95 0.40 -7.87
N ASP A 43 3.63 1.57 -7.32
CA ASP A 43 4.46 2.80 -7.36
C ASP A 43 4.86 3.24 -8.79
N CYS A 44 4.16 2.78 -9.83
CA CYS A 44 4.47 3.10 -11.22
C CYS A 44 3.29 3.79 -11.89
N CYS A 45 3.44 5.10 -12.13
CA CYS A 45 2.56 5.90 -12.96
C CYS A 45 3.25 6.18 -14.30
N LEU A 46 2.72 5.64 -15.40
CA LEU A 46 3.29 5.83 -16.74
C LEU A 46 2.33 6.58 -17.65
N ILE A 47 2.89 7.46 -18.48
CA ILE A 47 2.16 8.14 -19.54
C ILE A 47 1.92 7.14 -20.67
N ASN A 48 0.65 6.91 -20.98
CA ASN A 48 0.24 6.16 -22.14
C ASN A 48 -0.24 7.17 -23.20
N LEU A 49 0.51 7.28 -24.30
CA LEU A 49 0.25 8.25 -25.36
C LEU A 49 -0.96 7.84 -26.21
N ASP A 50 -1.22 6.54 -26.36
CA ASP A 50 -2.37 6.01 -27.10
C ASP A 50 -3.70 6.36 -26.42
N HIS A 51 -3.73 6.32 -25.08
CA HIS A 51 -4.91 6.61 -24.28
C HIS A 51 -4.97 8.05 -23.75
N GLY A 52 -3.98 8.89 -24.10
CA GLY A 52 -3.95 10.31 -23.76
C GLY A 52 -3.99 10.59 -22.25
N GLY A 53 -3.05 10.03 -21.48
CA GLY A 53 -2.95 10.33 -20.05
C GLY A 53 -1.94 9.46 -19.30
N ALA A 54 -1.87 9.63 -17.99
CA ALA A 54 -1.02 8.81 -17.12
C ALA A 54 -1.85 7.81 -16.31
N PHE A 55 -1.38 6.55 -16.28
CA PHE A 55 -2.10 5.43 -15.69
C PHE A 55 -1.17 4.55 -14.86
N CYS A 56 -1.73 3.93 -13.82
CA CYS A 56 -1.00 2.96 -13.01
C CYS A 56 -0.69 1.72 -13.84
N VAL A 57 0.57 1.29 -13.84
CA VAL A 57 1.01 0.10 -14.57
C VAL A 57 1.64 -0.92 -13.62
N PRO A 58 1.60 -2.23 -13.94
CA PRO A 58 2.35 -3.21 -13.17
C PRO A 58 3.87 -2.95 -13.30
N ARG A 59 4.64 -3.26 -12.25
CA ARG A 59 6.11 -3.22 -12.35
C ARG A 59 6.58 -4.20 -13.42
N ALA A 60 7.36 -3.71 -14.38
CA ALA A 60 8.00 -4.54 -15.37
C ALA A 60 8.89 -5.58 -14.66
N ARG A 61 8.70 -6.86 -14.99
CA ARG A 61 9.66 -7.91 -14.62
C ARG A 61 10.81 -7.91 -15.61
N ILE A 62 11.91 -8.56 -15.26
CA ILE A 62 13.13 -8.71 -16.09
C ILE A 62 12.81 -9.22 -17.51
N THR A 63 11.70 -9.92 -17.70
CA THR A 63 11.27 -10.52 -18.97
C THR A 63 10.30 -9.64 -19.79
N MET A 64 9.95 -8.44 -19.34
CA MET A 64 9.05 -7.54 -20.06
C MET A 64 9.84 -6.66 -21.03
N MET A 65 9.27 -6.36 -22.19
CA MET A 65 9.84 -5.32 -23.06
C MET A 65 9.71 -3.96 -22.40
N CYS A 66 10.81 -3.21 -22.36
CA CYS A 66 10.78 -1.80 -21.99
C CYS A 66 10.16 -0.99 -23.12
N LEU A 67 9.44 0.08 -22.78
CA LEU A 67 9.14 1.10 -23.77
C LEU A 67 10.45 1.77 -24.21
N PRO A 68 10.59 2.14 -25.50
CA PRO A 68 11.76 2.86 -26.01
C PRO A 68 11.94 4.24 -25.36
#